data_AF-A0A8T6ENM6-F1
#
_entry.id   AF-A0A8T6ENM6-F1
#
_cell.length_a   1.000
_cell.length_b   1.000
_cell.length_c   1.000
_cell.angle_alpha   90.00
_cell.angle_beta   90.00
_cell.angle_gamma   90.00
#
_symmetry.space_group_name_H-M   'P 1'
#
loop_
_entity.id
_entity.type
_entity.pdbx_description
1 polymer ?
#
loop_
_entity_poly.entity_id
_entity_poly.type
_entity_poly.pdbx_seq_one_letter_code
_entity_poly.pdbx_strand_id
1 'polypeptide(L)'
;MACAERRHVTAIYALHEGEWVSYIIDAPDFVNAGFRDLFADGVPALTPLTVKSDGPATLAPATPDVTEPFATCLRGEVADGFSLVVYEGGSVADLAACAEGRGVTAVYVLVEGEWVSYILGAPEFVNARFRGLFPDGVPVATPLTVRGEGQ
;
A
#
# COMPACT_ATOMS: atom_id res chain seq x y z
N MET A 1 -7.63 22.27 -8.02
CA MET A 1 -6.92 22.78 -9.23
C MET A 1 -5.46 23.14 -8.96
N ALA A 2 -5.11 23.87 -7.89
CA ALA A 2 -3.73 24.32 -7.61
C ALA A 2 -2.62 23.23 -7.51
N CYS A 3 -2.96 21.97 -7.18
CA CYS A 3 -1.99 20.86 -7.17
C CYS A 3 -1.66 20.30 -8.56
N ALA A 4 -2.59 20.34 -9.51
CA ALA A 4 -2.42 19.73 -10.83
C ALA A 4 -1.52 20.57 -11.75
N GLU A 5 -1.69 21.89 -11.70
CA GLU A 5 -0.94 22.86 -12.54
C GLU A 5 0.56 22.83 -12.26
N ARG A 6 0.99 22.65 -11.00
CA ARG A 6 2.43 22.57 -10.65
C ARG A 6 3.09 21.25 -11.07
N ARG A 7 2.31 20.26 -11.50
CA ARG A 7 2.76 18.87 -11.72
C ARG A 7 2.60 18.42 -13.18
N HIS A 8 2.24 19.33 -14.09
CA HIS A 8 2.01 19.04 -15.52
C HIS A 8 1.06 17.84 -15.75
N VAL A 9 0.10 17.66 -14.85
CA VAL A 9 -0.86 16.56 -14.95
C VAL A 9 -1.76 16.81 -16.16
N THR A 10 -1.94 15.79 -17.00
CA THR A 10 -2.77 15.87 -18.21
C THR A 10 -3.99 14.95 -18.15
N ALA A 11 -3.91 13.85 -17.40
CA ALA A 11 -5.04 12.97 -17.15
C ALA A 11 -4.97 12.28 -15.80
N ILE A 12 -6.14 11.93 -15.28
CA ILE A 12 -6.35 11.14 -14.06
C ILE A 12 -7.15 9.91 -14.47
N TYR A 13 -6.84 8.75 -13.89
CA TYR A 13 -7.53 7.49 -14.16
C TYR A 13 -7.95 6.86 -12.84
N ALA A 14 -9.22 6.45 -12.77
CA ALA A 14 -9.74 5.63 -11.69
C ALA A 14 -9.97 4.22 -12.20
N LEU A 15 -9.62 3.21 -11.41
CA LEU A 15 -9.99 1.83 -11.69
C LEU A 15 -11.35 1.55 -11.06
N HIS A 16 -12.35 1.25 -11.88
CA HIS A 16 -13.70 0.94 -11.43
C HIS A 16 -14.16 -0.35 -12.10
N GLU A 17 -14.54 -1.35 -11.29
CA GLU A 17 -14.99 -2.67 -11.77
C GLU A 17 -14.04 -3.35 -12.78
N GLY A 18 -12.73 -3.07 -12.68
CA GLY A 18 -11.70 -3.61 -13.57
C GLY A 18 -11.45 -2.79 -14.84
N GLU A 19 -12.18 -1.69 -15.04
CA GLU A 19 -12.00 -0.78 -16.18
C GLU A 19 -11.40 0.56 -15.74
N TRP A 20 -10.59 1.16 -16.61
CA TRP A 20 -10.01 2.48 -16.38
C TRP A 20 -10.94 3.58 -16.88
N VAL A 21 -11.45 4.40 -15.96
CA VAL A 21 -12.27 5.57 -16.25
C VAL A 21 -11.38 6.82 -16.16
N SER A 22 -11.30 7.59 -17.24
CA SER A 22 -10.40 8.74 -17.34
C SER A 22 -11.09 10.08 -17.09
N TYR A 23 -10.38 10.98 -16.42
CA TYR A 23 -10.62 12.41 -16.42
C TYR A 23 -9.44 13.12 -17.10
N ILE A 24 -9.68 13.70 -18.27
CA ILE A 24 -8.66 14.44 -19.03
C ILE A 24 -8.82 15.93 -18.68
N ILE A 25 -7.72 16.53 -18.24
CA ILE A 25 -7.68 17.95 -17.87
C ILE A 25 -7.88 18.80 -19.14
N ASP A 26 -8.69 19.85 -19.02
CA ASP A 26 -9.08 20.75 -20.11
C ASP A 26 -9.83 20.11 -21.30
N ALA A 27 -10.20 18.83 -21.18
CA ALA A 27 -11.03 18.17 -22.18
C ALA A 27 -12.50 18.63 -22.05
N PRO A 28 -13.26 18.61 -23.17
CA PRO A 28 -14.70 18.86 -23.15
C PRO A 28 -15.45 17.92 -22.19
N ASP A 29 -16.55 18.39 -21.62
CA ASP A 29 -17.29 17.65 -20.58
C ASP A 29 -17.73 16.25 -21.02
N PHE A 30 -18.08 16.06 -22.30
CA PHE A 30 -18.51 14.75 -22.81
C PHE A 30 -17.41 13.70 -22.73
N VAL A 31 -16.13 14.10 -22.81
CA VAL A 31 -14.98 13.19 -22.67
C VAL A 31 -14.88 12.69 -21.22
N ASN A 32 -15.26 13.54 -20.27
CA ASN A 32 -15.17 13.29 -18.84
C ASN A 32 -16.49 12.80 -18.22
N ALA A 33 -17.53 12.53 -19.03
CA ALA A 33 -18.87 12.19 -18.56
C ALA A 33 -18.84 10.96 -17.63
N GLY A 34 -18.23 9.85 -18.07
CA GLY A 34 -18.16 8.63 -17.27
C GLY A 34 -17.45 8.82 -15.92
N PHE A 35 -16.39 9.65 -15.87
CA PHE A 35 -15.72 9.96 -14.60
C PHE A 35 -16.59 10.81 -13.68
N ARG A 36 -17.32 11.79 -14.24
CA ARG A 36 -18.23 12.65 -13.47
C ARG A 36 -19.44 11.88 -12.96
N ASP A 37 -19.97 10.95 -13.76
CA ASP A 37 -21.07 10.09 -13.35
C ASP A 37 -20.64 9.17 -12.21
N LEU A 38 -19.43 8.60 -12.33
CA LEU A 38 -18.84 7.74 -11.30
C LEU A 38 -18.58 8.48 -9.99
N PHE A 39 -18.17 9.75 -10.06
CA PHE A 39 -17.81 10.57 -8.90
C PHE A 39 -18.67 11.84 -8.80
N ALA A 40 -19.99 11.70 -8.94
CA ALA A 40 -20.92 12.83 -8.97
C ALA A 40 -20.90 13.66 -7.68
N ASP A 41 -20.73 12.99 -6.54
CA ASP A 41 -20.65 13.61 -5.21
C ASP A 41 -19.21 14.00 -4.82
N GLY A 42 -18.28 13.89 -5.76
CA GLY A 42 -16.85 14.05 -5.56
C GLY A 42 -16.12 12.72 -5.42
N VAL A 43 -14.79 12.79 -5.57
CA VAL A 43 -13.93 11.61 -5.41
C VAL A 43 -13.75 11.35 -3.90
N PRO A 44 -14.12 10.16 -3.39
CA PRO A 44 -13.93 9.82 -1.99
C PRO A 44 -12.47 9.91 -1.56
N ALA A 45 -12.27 10.16 -0.26
CA ALA A 45 -10.93 10.05 0.31
C ALA A 45 -10.38 8.63 0.12
N LEU A 46 -9.07 8.53 -0.15
CA LEU A 46 -8.35 7.26 -0.34
C LEU A 46 -8.74 6.47 -1.61
N THR A 47 -9.52 7.03 -2.53
CA THR A 47 -9.71 6.41 -3.84
C THR A 47 -8.36 6.36 -4.58
N PRO A 48 -7.89 5.17 -5.00
CA PRO A 48 -6.65 5.06 -5.75
C PRO A 48 -6.85 5.67 -7.14
N LEU A 49 -6.01 6.66 -7.46
CA LEU A 49 -5.99 7.32 -8.76
C LEU A 49 -4.61 7.20 -9.39
N THR A 50 -4.57 6.83 -10.67
CA THR A 50 -3.37 6.88 -11.49
C THR A 50 -3.33 8.21 -12.23
N VAL A 51 -2.16 8.81 -12.38
CA VAL A 51 -2.01 10.13 -12.98
C VAL A 51 -1.03 10.07 -14.14
N LYS A 52 -1.40 10.68 -15.28
CA LYS A 52 -0.48 10.95 -16.38
C LYS A 52 -0.01 12.40 -16.29
N SER A 53 1.29 12.60 -16.43
CA SER A 53 1.92 13.91 -16.47
C SER A 53 2.84 14.00 -17.68
N ASP A 54 2.88 15.17 -18.32
CA ASP A 54 3.82 15.52 -19.39
C ASP A 54 5.04 16.31 -18.84
N GLY A 55 5.14 16.42 -17.52
CA GLY A 55 6.28 17.04 -16.85
C GLY A 55 7.56 16.20 -16.97
N PRO A 56 8.73 16.76 -16.60
CA PRO A 56 9.95 15.97 -16.55
C PRO A 56 9.72 14.76 -15.65
N ALA A 57 10.18 13.59 -16.11
CA ALA A 57 10.14 12.40 -15.28
C ALA A 57 10.79 12.73 -13.94
N THR A 58 10.07 12.49 -12.83
CA THR A 58 10.68 12.51 -11.51
C THR A 58 11.89 11.58 -11.59
N LEU A 59 13.05 12.06 -11.12
CA LEU A 59 14.23 11.21 -11.03
C LEU A 59 13.80 9.93 -10.30
N ALA A 60 14.18 8.77 -10.84
CA ALA A 60 13.98 7.54 -10.12
C ALA A 60 14.51 7.76 -8.69
N PRO A 61 13.75 7.38 -7.64
CA PRO A 61 14.29 7.41 -6.30
C PRO A 61 15.63 6.68 -6.34
N ALA A 62 16.62 7.20 -5.59
CA ALA A 62 17.89 6.53 -5.48
C ALA A 62 17.61 5.05 -5.19
N THR A 63 18.16 4.17 -6.02
CA THR A 63 18.04 2.73 -5.75
C THR A 63 18.60 2.54 -4.34
N PRO A 64 17.79 2.09 -3.37
CA PRO A 64 18.31 1.88 -2.03
C PRO A 64 19.51 0.93 -2.13
N ASP A 65 20.53 1.18 -1.32
CA ASP A 65 21.64 0.24 -1.19
C ASP A 65 21.06 -1.06 -0.64
N VAL A 66 20.87 -1.98 -1.57
CA VAL A 66 20.46 -3.35 -1.35
C VAL A 66 21.68 -4.08 -0.77
N THR A 67 21.88 -3.93 0.54
CA THR A 67 22.81 -4.80 1.25
C THR A 67 22.14 -6.14 1.48
N GLU A 68 22.66 -7.16 0.83
CA GLU A 68 22.41 -8.55 1.20
C GLU A 68 22.57 -8.74 2.73
N PRO A 69 21.77 -9.63 3.33
CA PRO A 69 20.96 -10.60 2.63
C PRO A 69 19.47 -10.20 2.64
N PHE A 70 18.84 -10.24 1.47
CA PHE A 70 17.38 -10.42 1.42
C PHE A 70 16.95 -11.83 1.85
N ALA A 71 17.86 -12.63 2.44
CA ALA A 71 17.54 -13.85 3.18
C ALA A 71 16.92 -13.48 4.55
N THR A 72 15.92 -12.62 4.52
CA THR A 72 15.08 -12.30 5.65
C THR A 72 13.67 -12.73 5.34
N CYS A 73 13.02 -13.32 6.34
CA CYS A 73 11.63 -13.74 6.37
C CYS A 73 10.60 -12.72 5.81
N LEU A 74 10.91 -11.43 5.73
CA LEU A 74 10.14 -10.44 4.97
C LEU A 74 10.91 -10.00 3.72
N ARG A 75 10.35 -10.22 2.55
CA ARG A 75 10.88 -9.76 1.25
C ARG A 75 10.26 -8.41 0.87
N GLY A 76 11.10 -7.43 0.59
CA GLY A 76 10.70 -6.06 0.28
C GLY A 76 11.41 -5.05 1.19
N GLU A 77 11.40 -3.80 0.74
CA GLU A 77 11.93 -2.68 1.51
C GLU A 77 10.99 -2.35 2.67
N VAL A 78 11.56 -2.07 3.84
CA VAL A 78 10.83 -1.52 4.99
C VAL A 78 11.33 -0.10 5.14
N ALA A 79 10.47 0.86 4.81
CA ALA A 79 10.71 2.28 5.00
C ALA A 79 9.88 2.79 6.18
N ASP A 80 10.22 4.00 6.62
CA ASP A 80 9.44 4.79 7.57
C ASP A 80 7.99 4.93 7.08
N GLY A 81 7.02 4.74 7.98
CA GLY A 81 5.61 4.74 7.59
C GLY A 81 5.20 3.37 7.04
N PHE A 82 4.45 3.31 5.93
CA PHE A 82 3.88 2.05 5.43
C PHE A 82 4.67 1.49 4.24
N SER A 83 4.92 0.18 4.26
CA SER A 83 5.57 -0.56 3.18
C SER A 83 4.78 -1.83 2.86
N LEU A 84 4.88 -2.31 1.61
CA LEU A 84 4.36 -3.61 1.20
C LEU A 84 5.51 -4.62 1.15
N VAL A 85 5.32 -5.76 1.80
CA VAL A 85 6.30 -6.85 1.87
C VAL A 85 5.63 -8.20 1.67
N VAL A 86 6.43 -9.22 1.41
CA VAL A 86 5.99 -10.61 1.27
C VAL A 86 6.66 -11.44 2.36
N TYR A 87 5.87 -12.12 3.19
CA TYR A 87 6.39 -13.01 4.23
C TYR A 87 6.71 -14.39 3.66
N GLU A 88 7.84 -14.96 4.04
CA GLU A 88 8.26 -16.31 3.62
C GLU A 88 7.47 -17.44 4.28
N GLY A 89 6.61 -17.10 5.24
CA GLY A 89 5.79 -18.05 5.97
C GLY A 89 6.46 -18.52 7.26
N GLY A 90 5.68 -19.18 8.12
CA GLY A 90 6.13 -19.62 9.45
C GLY A 90 5.14 -19.23 10.54
N SER A 91 5.53 -19.36 11.80
CA SER A 91 4.63 -19.03 12.90
C SER A 91 4.42 -17.51 13.02
N VAL A 92 3.35 -17.09 13.72
CA VAL A 92 3.14 -15.68 14.08
C VAL A 92 4.26 -15.16 14.99
N ALA A 93 4.88 -16.03 15.79
CA ALA A 93 6.03 -15.66 16.62
C ALA A 93 7.28 -15.38 15.77
N ASP A 94 7.53 -16.20 14.75
CA ASP A 94 8.64 -15.97 13.80
C ASP A 94 8.44 -14.67 13.03
N LEU A 95 7.20 -14.39 12.61
CA LEU A 95 6.83 -13.13 11.96
C LEU A 95 7.09 -11.94 12.88
N ALA A 96 6.73 -12.04 14.16
CA ALA A 96 6.96 -10.96 15.13
C ALA A 96 8.46 -10.69 15.35
N ALA A 97 9.26 -11.75 15.54
CA ALA A 97 10.70 -11.61 15.69
C ALA A 97 11.36 -11.04 14.42
N CYS A 98 10.89 -11.45 13.25
CA CYS A 98 11.32 -10.92 11.96
C CYS A 98 11.04 -9.43 11.83
N ALA A 99 9.80 -9.03 12.14
CA ALA A 99 9.34 -7.65 12.07
C ALA A 99 10.11 -6.76 13.05
N GLU A 100 10.34 -7.22 14.28
CA GLU A 100 11.14 -6.50 15.29
C GLU A 100 12.57 -6.27 14.81
N GLY A 101 13.23 -7.31 14.28
CA GLY A 101 14.58 -7.21 13.71
C GLY A 101 14.70 -6.26 12.51
N ARG A 102 13.58 -5.85 11.92
CA ARG A 102 13.49 -4.91 10.80
C ARG A 102 12.90 -3.55 11.17
N GLY A 103 12.73 -3.25 12.46
CA GLY A 103 12.17 -1.97 12.91
C GLY A 103 10.70 -1.77 12.54
N VAL A 104 9.94 -2.86 12.36
CA VAL A 104 8.50 -2.81 12.11
C VAL A 104 7.76 -2.76 13.44
N THR A 105 6.80 -1.84 13.55
CA THR A 105 5.94 -1.67 14.75
C THR A 105 4.59 -2.36 14.62
N ALA A 106 4.10 -2.52 13.40
CA ALA A 106 2.85 -3.19 13.13
C ALA A 106 2.87 -3.89 11.77
N VAL A 107 2.19 -5.01 11.70
CA VAL A 107 1.95 -5.80 10.49
C VAL A 107 0.44 -5.81 10.23
N TYR A 108 0.04 -5.77 8.98
CA TYR A 108 -1.35 -5.78 8.56
C TYR A 108 -1.53 -6.77 7.42
N VAL A 109 -2.60 -7.55 7.50
CA VAL A 109 -3.07 -8.37 6.40
C VAL A 109 -4.44 -7.88 5.95
N LEU A 110 -4.71 -7.91 4.65
CA LEU A 110 -6.02 -7.62 4.09
C LEU A 110 -6.79 -8.93 3.93
N VAL A 111 -7.90 -9.07 4.66
CA VAL A 111 -8.78 -10.24 4.57
C VAL A 111 -10.19 -9.74 4.28
N GLU A 112 -10.76 -10.17 3.15
CA GLU A 112 -12.13 -9.82 2.75
C GLU A 112 -12.40 -8.31 2.73
N GLY A 113 -11.40 -7.51 2.37
CA GLY A 113 -11.50 -6.04 2.32
C GLY A 113 -11.27 -5.33 3.66
N GLU A 114 -11.02 -6.07 4.75
CA GLU A 114 -10.69 -5.51 6.06
C GLU A 114 -9.21 -5.71 6.42
N TRP A 115 -8.61 -4.66 6.99
CA TRP A 115 -7.27 -4.75 7.55
C TRP A 115 -7.30 -5.36 8.94
N VAL A 116 -6.56 -6.44 9.13
CA VAL A 116 -6.35 -7.06 10.43
C VAL A 116 -4.90 -6.84 10.84
N SER A 117 -4.71 -6.18 11.98
CA SER A 117 -3.40 -5.78 12.48
C SER A 117 -2.82 -6.79 13.47
N TYR A 118 -1.51 -6.94 13.41
CA TYR A 118 -0.66 -7.45 14.46
C TYR A 118 0.28 -6.35 14.92
N ILE A 119 0.08 -5.84 16.13
CA ILE A 119 0.89 -4.76 16.72
C ILE A 119 1.98 -5.41 17.58
N LEU A 120 3.24 -5.12 17.28
CA LEU A 120 4.36 -5.70 18.01
C LEU A 120 4.39 -5.18 19.45
N GLY A 121 4.69 -6.06 20.41
CA GLY A 121 4.70 -5.75 21.83
C GLY A 121 3.31 -5.52 22.46
N ALA A 122 2.22 -5.51 21.68
CA ALA A 122 0.88 -5.34 22.21
C ALA A 122 0.38 -6.59 22.96
N PRO A 123 -0.52 -6.42 23.95
CA PRO A 123 -1.15 -7.56 24.64
C PRO A 123 -1.89 -8.51 23.68
N GLU A 124 -2.00 -9.78 24.05
CA GLU A 124 -2.60 -10.82 23.19
C GLU A 124 -4.00 -10.47 22.70
N PHE A 125 -4.84 -9.84 23.54
CA PHE A 125 -6.22 -9.51 23.15
C PHE A 125 -6.29 -8.52 21.97
N VAL A 126 -5.28 -7.65 21.81
CA VAL A 126 -5.18 -6.72 20.67
C VAL A 126 -4.92 -7.49 19.38
N ASN A 127 -4.08 -8.53 19.47
CA ASN A 127 -3.65 -9.35 18.34
C ASN A 127 -4.49 -10.62 18.15
N ALA A 128 -5.54 -10.82 18.94
CA ALA A 128 -6.34 -12.05 18.96
C ALA A 128 -6.96 -12.36 17.60
N ARG A 129 -7.48 -11.35 16.90
CA ARG A 129 -8.06 -11.52 15.55
C ARG A 129 -7.01 -11.99 14.56
N PHE A 130 -5.83 -11.38 14.54
CA PHE A 130 -4.75 -11.76 13.63
C PHE A 130 -4.27 -13.20 13.91
N ARG A 131 -4.10 -13.56 15.18
CA ARG A 131 -3.72 -14.93 15.57
C ARG A 131 -4.81 -15.96 15.23
N GLY A 132 -6.07 -15.58 15.36
CA GLY A 132 -7.20 -16.40 14.95
C GLY A 132 -7.28 -16.65 13.44
N LEU A 133 -6.76 -15.74 12.61
CA LEU A 133 -6.64 -15.95 11.17
C LEU A 133 -5.53 -16.93 10.79
N PHE A 134 -4.47 -17.02 11.61
CA PHE A 134 -3.27 -17.80 11.34
C PHE A 134 -2.94 -18.77 12.48
N PRO A 135 -3.86 -19.69 12.85
CA PRO A 135 -3.66 -20.61 13.96
C PRO A 135 -2.49 -21.56 13.74
N ASP A 136 -2.25 -21.95 12.47
CA ASP A 136 -1.19 -22.84 12.05
C ASP A 136 0.05 -22.09 11.52
N GLY A 137 0.06 -20.76 11.67
CA GLY A 137 1.07 -19.88 11.10
C GLY A 137 0.59 -19.16 9.84
N VAL A 138 1.43 -18.22 9.41
CA VAL A 138 1.17 -17.40 8.22
C VAL A 138 1.71 -18.16 7.01
N PRO A 139 0.91 -18.35 5.94
CA PRO A 139 1.34 -19.04 4.74
C PRO A 139 2.57 -18.39 4.07
N VAL A 140 3.34 -19.21 3.36
CA VAL A 140 4.43 -18.72 2.49
C VAL A 140 3.88 -17.76 1.44
N ALA A 141 4.68 -16.75 1.11
CA ALA A 141 4.36 -15.72 0.15
C ALA A 141 3.10 -14.89 0.49
N THR A 142 2.75 -14.78 1.78
CA THR A 142 1.65 -13.92 2.22
C THR A 142 2.02 -12.45 2.04
N PRO A 143 1.25 -11.67 1.28
CA PRO A 143 1.45 -10.23 1.18
C PRO A 143 1.01 -9.55 2.48
N LEU A 144 1.87 -8.68 3.00
CA LEU A 144 1.65 -7.93 4.24
C LEU A 144 1.94 -6.46 4.00
N THR A 145 1.11 -5.61 4.58
CA THR A 145 1.48 -4.19 4.78
C THR A 145 2.16 -4.10 6.13
N VAL A 146 3.28 -3.40 6.23
CA VAL A 146 3.99 -3.19 7.49
C VAL A 146 4.16 -1.72 7.76
N ARG A 147 4.27 -1.36 9.05
CA ARG A 147 4.60 -0.02 9.48
C ARG A 147 6.02 0.02 10.08
N GLY A 148 6.96 0.68 9.43
CA GLY A 148 8.30 0.95 9.97
C GLY A 148 8.30 2.08 10.99
N GLU A 149 9.22 2.03 11.96
CA GLU A 149 9.56 3.20 12.77
C GLU A 149 10.19 4.28 11.89
N GLY A 150 9.79 5.54 12.09
CA GLY A 150 10.54 6.66 11.53
C GLY A 150 11.79 6.89 12.37
N GLN A 151 12.96 6.97 11.73
CA GLN A 151 14.20 7.35 12.41
C GLN A 151 14.23 8.84 12.78
#